data_AF-A0A0C3FP63-F1
#
_entry.id   AF-A0A0C3FP63-F1
#
_cell.length_a   1.000
_cell.length_b   1.000
_cell.length_c   1.000
_cell.angle_alpha   90.00
_cell.angle_beta   90.00
_cell.angle_gamma   90.00
#
_symmetry.space_group_name_H-M   'P 1'
#
loop_
_entity.id
_entity.type
_entity.pdbx_description
1 polymer ?
#
loop_
_entity_poly.entity_id
_entity_poly.type
_entity_poly.pdbx_seq_one_letter_code
_entity_poly.pdbx_strand_id
1 'polypeptide(L)'
;MEHLTPAYFGLEPLNLGKLTLQEEFWCDHQKWLQDCGYMLRPRYMLDWQLSWPVDVRGMEYEDAQPLIRALTINDTTRLSDGAYVTLKIIKPSLHPYKVDTAMSLCLKQLTSDPLNHCVPIYNVLKLPEDNDKVILVMPLLRGWHELEFEMVREGIYFFQQIFEDILILNVLMDGSMYPDRWHPCNRRHMQDNFRLLAKHFSHTEHPPKYYFIDFGISCWYGPDNKAPLELPIRNYVGNLIREAVINEYKDFDFMWPLISDMVQDDLAKCPTIDQVVKHFADMCKKLGILKLHAYVGRRDESFGVVHDFVHLFTTIKYTLMGIPPVPTQ
;
A
#
# COMPACT_ATOMS: atom_id res chain seq x y z
N MET A 1 -13.27 19.67 23.81
CA MET A 1 -13.50 18.91 22.57
C MET A 1 -14.69 19.56 21.87
N GLU A 2 -14.43 20.58 21.06
CA GLU A 2 -15.45 21.11 20.16
C GLU A 2 -15.26 20.43 18.81
N HIS A 3 -16.32 19.79 18.33
CA HIS A 3 -16.36 19.11 17.05
C HIS A 3 -16.26 20.13 15.93
N LEU A 4 -15.11 20.20 15.26
CA LEU A 4 -14.98 20.87 13.98
C LEU A 4 -15.80 20.08 12.94
N THR A 5 -17.02 20.53 12.68
CA THR A 5 -17.85 19.99 11.59
C THR A 5 -17.34 20.48 10.23
N PRO A 6 -17.46 19.68 9.15
CA PRO A 6 -16.99 20.00 7.80
C PRO A 6 -17.42 21.36 7.21
N ALA A 7 -18.48 21.97 7.76
CA ALA A 7 -18.95 23.30 7.39
C ALA A 7 -17.88 24.41 7.57
N TYR A 8 -16.84 24.19 8.37
CA TYR A 8 -15.78 25.18 8.60
C TYR A 8 -14.89 25.45 7.37
N PHE A 9 -14.95 24.61 6.33
CA PHE A 9 -14.14 24.73 5.11
C PHE A 9 -14.93 25.13 3.85
N GLY A 10 -16.23 25.47 3.96
CA GLY A 10 -17.03 25.87 2.80
C GLY A 10 -17.20 24.80 1.72
N LEU A 11 -16.94 23.54 2.04
CA LEU A 11 -17.20 22.40 1.18
C LEU A 11 -18.64 21.95 1.43
N GLU A 12 -19.51 22.03 0.41
CA GLU A 12 -20.82 21.39 0.47
C GLU A 12 -20.65 19.89 0.82
N PRO A 13 -21.56 19.32 1.62
CA PRO A 13 -21.50 17.91 1.94
C PRO A 13 -21.51 17.07 0.66
N LEU A 14 -20.57 16.14 0.55
CA LEU A 14 -20.38 15.32 -0.64
C LEU A 14 -21.68 14.59 -1.01
N ASN A 15 -22.24 14.89 -2.18
CA ASN A 15 -23.43 14.23 -2.68
C ASN A 15 -23.04 12.91 -3.37
N LEU A 16 -23.20 11.79 -2.65
CA LEU A 16 -22.86 10.46 -3.14
C LEU A 16 -23.68 10.03 -4.37
N GLY A 17 -24.85 10.63 -4.57
CA GLY A 17 -25.72 10.36 -5.70
C GLY A 17 -25.40 11.14 -6.98
N LYS A 18 -24.28 11.88 -7.00
CA LYS A 18 -23.75 12.53 -8.19
C LYS A 18 -22.29 12.17 -8.36
N LEU A 19 -21.84 12.14 -9.61
CA LEU A 19 -20.41 12.13 -9.91
C LEU A 19 -19.82 13.48 -9.55
N THR A 20 -18.63 13.47 -8.97
CA THR A 20 -17.84 14.69 -8.81
C THR A 20 -17.18 15.06 -10.15
N LEU A 21 -16.78 16.33 -10.32
CA LEU A 21 -15.98 16.75 -11.49
C LEU A 21 -14.70 15.92 -11.69
N GLN A 22 -14.17 15.35 -10.61
CA GLN A 22 -12.99 14.47 -10.66
C GLN A 22 -13.31 13.08 -11.21
N GLU A 23 -14.57 12.67 -11.20
CA GLU A 23 -15.05 11.36 -11.64
C GLU A 23 -15.59 11.36 -13.07
N GLU A 24 -16.05 12.52 -13.58
CA GLU A 24 -16.62 12.67 -14.93
C GLU A 24 -15.70 12.12 -16.02
N PHE A 25 -14.38 12.38 -15.92
CA PHE A 25 -13.39 11.82 -16.84
C PHE A 25 -13.52 10.31 -17.03
N TRP A 26 -13.75 9.55 -15.95
CA TRP A 26 -13.86 8.09 -16.03
C TRP A 26 -15.18 7.63 -16.64
N CYS A 27 -16.26 8.36 -16.39
CA CYS A 27 -17.55 8.12 -17.03
C CYS A 27 -17.44 8.33 -18.55
N ASP A 28 -16.86 9.46 -18.96
CA ASP A 28 -16.68 9.81 -20.38
C ASP A 28 -15.83 8.77 -21.14
N HIS A 29 -14.85 8.17 -20.47
CA HIS A 29 -13.94 7.18 -21.05
C HIS A 29 -14.33 5.73 -20.76
N GLN A 30 -15.48 5.48 -20.13
CA GLN A 30 -15.90 4.13 -19.72
C GLN A 30 -15.96 3.17 -20.93
N LYS A 31 -16.58 3.62 -22.03
CA LYS A 31 -16.77 2.76 -23.20
C LYS A 31 -15.45 2.39 -23.88
N TRP A 32 -14.55 3.36 -24.00
CA TRP A 32 -13.21 3.14 -24.54
C TRP A 32 -12.39 2.19 -23.65
N LEU A 33 -12.42 2.36 -22.33
CA LEU A 33 -11.76 1.43 -21.40
C LEU A 33 -12.30 0.01 -21.53
N GLN A 34 -13.63 -0.14 -21.68
CA GLN A 34 -14.27 -1.43 -21.91
C GLN A 34 -13.76 -2.09 -23.20
N ASP A 35 -13.65 -1.32 -24.29
CA ASP A 35 -13.13 -1.79 -25.57
C ASP A 35 -11.63 -2.17 -25.47
N CYS A 36 -10.87 -1.51 -24.58
CA CYS A 36 -9.52 -1.91 -24.20
C CYS A 36 -9.45 -3.13 -23.26
N GLY A 37 -10.59 -3.70 -22.85
CA GLY A 37 -10.66 -4.88 -21.98
C GLY A 37 -10.75 -4.59 -20.48
N TYR A 38 -11.14 -3.38 -20.08
CA TYR A 38 -11.22 -2.95 -18.67
C TYR A 38 -12.62 -2.41 -18.33
N MET A 39 -13.32 -3.07 -17.42
CA MET A 39 -14.67 -2.69 -17.00
C MET A 39 -14.65 -1.87 -15.72
N LEU A 40 -15.09 -0.60 -15.80
CA LEU A 40 -15.27 0.25 -14.63
C LEU A 40 -16.48 -0.19 -13.79
N ARG A 41 -16.52 0.25 -12.53
CA ARG A 41 -17.63 0.02 -11.60
C ARG A 41 -18.94 0.64 -12.11
N PRO A 42 -20.13 0.13 -11.68
CA PRO A 42 -21.44 0.64 -12.12
C PRO A 42 -21.61 2.16 -11.99
N ARG A 43 -20.96 2.77 -10.98
CA ARG A 43 -20.94 4.22 -10.76
C ARG A 43 -20.50 5.04 -11.98
N TYR A 44 -19.62 4.49 -12.82
CA TYR A 44 -19.04 5.19 -13.98
C TYR A 44 -19.74 4.82 -15.30
N MET A 45 -20.90 4.16 -15.25
CA MET A 45 -21.68 3.87 -16.44
C MET A 45 -22.47 5.11 -16.89
N LEU A 46 -22.61 5.32 -18.19
CA LEU A 46 -23.27 6.49 -18.77
C LEU A 46 -24.73 6.65 -18.31
N ASP A 47 -25.41 5.53 -18.08
CA ASP A 47 -26.79 5.43 -17.62
C ASP A 47 -26.90 5.08 -16.13
N TRP A 48 -25.84 5.32 -15.34
CA TRP A 48 -25.82 5.03 -13.91
C TRP A 48 -27.01 5.70 -13.20
N GLN A 49 -27.75 4.88 -12.46
CA GLN A 49 -28.80 5.30 -11.54
C GLN A 49 -28.47 4.79 -10.15
N LEU A 50 -28.92 5.54 -9.13
CA LEU A 50 -28.71 5.15 -7.74
C LEU A 50 -29.25 3.75 -7.49
N SER A 51 -28.42 2.87 -6.95
CA SER A 51 -28.88 1.56 -6.48
C SER A 51 -29.70 1.64 -5.18
N TRP A 52 -29.83 2.85 -4.60
CA TRP A 52 -30.52 3.12 -3.34
C TRP A 52 -31.58 4.23 -3.46
N PRO A 53 -32.59 4.26 -2.57
CA PRO A 53 -33.56 5.36 -2.51
C PRO A 53 -32.89 6.68 -2.11
N VAL A 54 -33.33 7.80 -2.70
CA VAL A 54 -32.75 9.14 -2.48
C VAL A 54 -32.71 9.56 -1.00
N ASP A 55 -33.66 9.07 -0.19
CA ASP A 55 -33.80 9.40 1.23
C ASP A 55 -32.92 8.53 2.16
N VAL A 56 -32.16 7.59 1.61
CA VAL A 56 -31.28 6.68 2.36
C VAL A 56 -29.82 7.14 2.27
N ARG A 57 -29.06 6.94 3.35
CA ARG A 57 -27.61 7.14 3.32
C ARG A 57 -26.97 6.16 2.35
N GLY A 58 -26.50 6.65 1.21
CA GLY A 58 -25.85 5.82 0.18
C GLY A 58 -24.60 5.07 0.65
N MET A 59 -23.99 5.42 1.79
CA MET A 59 -22.75 4.79 2.28
C MET A 59 -22.78 3.26 2.42
N GLU A 60 -23.96 2.65 2.47
CA GLU A 60 -24.13 1.18 2.51
C GLU A 60 -24.12 0.50 1.13
N TYR A 61 -24.04 1.28 0.05
CA TYR A 61 -24.11 0.80 -1.33
C TYR A 61 -22.75 0.96 -2.03
N GLU A 62 -22.44 0.02 -2.92
CA GLU A 62 -21.14 -0.10 -3.59
C GLU A 62 -20.88 1.10 -4.52
N ASP A 63 -21.86 1.41 -5.37
CA ASP A 63 -21.81 2.49 -6.36
C ASP A 63 -21.92 3.89 -5.74
N ALA A 64 -22.17 3.96 -4.43
CA ALA A 64 -22.05 5.18 -3.63
C ALA A 64 -20.62 5.47 -3.16
N GLN A 65 -19.68 4.53 -3.25
CA GLN A 65 -18.33 4.71 -2.69
C GLN A 65 -17.43 5.47 -3.69
N PRO A 66 -17.17 6.78 -3.47
CA PRO A 66 -16.31 7.55 -4.35
C PRO A 66 -14.85 7.20 -4.10
N LEU A 67 -14.02 7.44 -5.10
CA LEU A 67 -12.58 7.34 -4.94
C LEU A 67 -12.01 8.64 -4.38
N ILE A 68 -11.20 8.53 -3.31
CA ILE A 68 -10.55 9.68 -2.67
C ILE A 68 -9.66 10.45 -3.66
N ARG A 69 -9.05 9.76 -4.63
CA ARG A 69 -8.13 10.34 -5.63
C ARG A 69 -8.66 10.19 -7.05
N ALA A 70 -9.98 10.28 -7.23
CA ALA A 70 -10.67 10.09 -8.52
C ALA A 70 -10.03 10.90 -9.68
N LEU A 71 -9.46 12.07 -9.41
CA LEU A 71 -8.77 12.87 -10.44
C LEU A 71 -7.62 12.14 -11.16
N THR A 72 -7.00 11.15 -10.50
CA THR A 72 -5.78 10.48 -11.02
C THR A 72 -5.81 8.96 -10.88
N ILE A 73 -6.71 8.39 -10.09
CA ILE A 73 -6.75 6.96 -9.79
C ILE A 73 -8.17 6.45 -9.93
N ASN A 74 -8.35 5.28 -10.55
CA ASN A 74 -9.58 4.50 -10.53
C ASN A 74 -9.29 3.01 -10.41
N ASP A 75 -10.31 2.22 -10.12
CA ASP A 75 -10.27 0.77 -10.06
C ASP A 75 -11.14 0.16 -11.17
N THR A 76 -10.74 -1.01 -11.65
CA THR A 76 -11.44 -1.67 -12.76
C THR A 76 -11.25 -3.19 -12.71
N THR A 77 -12.13 -3.91 -13.40
CA THR A 77 -12.00 -5.34 -13.63
C THR A 77 -11.44 -5.58 -15.03
N ARG A 78 -10.28 -6.25 -15.12
CA ARG A 78 -9.74 -6.70 -16.40
C ARG A 78 -10.58 -7.87 -16.93
N LEU A 79 -11.13 -7.71 -18.12
CA LEU A 79 -12.08 -8.65 -18.71
C LEU A 79 -11.45 -9.99 -19.12
N SER A 80 -10.14 -10.05 -19.36
CA SER A 80 -9.47 -11.27 -19.81
C SER A 80 -9.41 -12.38 -18.75
N ASP A 81 -9.36 -12.01 -17.47
CA ASP A 81 -9.16 -12.95 -16.36
C ASP A 81 -9.96 -12.60 -15.09
N GLY A 82 -10.75 -11.52 -15.11
CA GLY A 82 -11.50 -11.05 -13.95
C GLY A 82 -10.61 -10.50 -12.83
N ALA A 83 -9.35 -10.16 -13.12
CA ALA A 83 -8.46 -9.57 -12.14
C ALA A 83 -8.83 -8.11 -11.89
N TYR A 84 -8.83 -7.70 -10.62
CA TYR A 84 -9.00 -6.30 -10.26
C TYR A 84 -7.67 -5.56 -10.34
N VAL A 85 -7.71 -4.40 -10.99
CA VAL A 85 -6.53 -3.60 -11.27
C VAL A 85 -6.81 -2.13 -10.98
N THR A 86 -5.75 -1.41 -10.67
CA THR A 86 -5.76 0.04 -10.49
C THR A 86 -5.39 0.70 -11.82
N LEU A 87 -6.14 1.72 -12.20
CA LEU A 87 -5.84 2.67 -13.27
C LEU A 87 -5.22 3.92 -12.65
N LYS A 88 -4.02 4.33 -13.09
CA LYS A 88 -3.39 5.58 -12.66
C LYS A 88 -3.07 6.46 -13.86
N ILE A 89 -3.63 7.67 -13.89
CA ILE A 89 -3.32 8.69 -14.89
C ILE A 89 -1.96 9.31 -14.56
N ILE A 90 -1.09 9.37 -15.57
CA ILE A 90 0.15 10.13 -15.55
C ILE A 90 0.14 11.13 -16.70
N LYS A 91 0.65 12.34 -16.43
CA LYS A 91 0.87 13.37 -17.44
C LYS A 91 2.36 13.44 -17.81
N PRO A 92 2.76 12.95 -19.00
CA PRO A 92 4.16 12.96 -19.42
C PRO A 92 4.80 14.35 -19.40
N SER A 93 4.09 15.42 -19.76
CA SER A 93 4.62 16.79 -19.79
C SER A 93 5.09 17.29 -18.43
N LEU A 94 4.34 16.98 -17.35
CA LEU A 94 4.69 17.35 -15.99
C LEU A 94 5.80 16.44 -15.43
N HIS A 95 5.94 15.27 -16.02
CA HIS A 95 6.70 14.16 -15.46
C HIS A 95 7.44 13.36 -16.56
N PRO A 96 8.31 14.01 -17.37
CA PRO A 96 8.88 13.39 -18.56
C PRO A 96 9.69 12.14 -18.23
N TYR A 97 10.33 12.11 -17.06
CA TYR A 97 11.10 10.96 -16.59
C TYR A 97 10.24 9.84 -15.99
N LYS A 98 9.00 10.10 -15.56
CA LYS A 98 8.15 9.07 -14.91
C LYS A 98 7.76 7.98 -15.86
N VAL A 99 7.41 8.31 -17.10
CA VAL A 99 6.87 7.32 -18.04
C VAL A 99 8.00 6.43 -18.53
N ASP A 100 9.12 6.97 -19.02
CA ASP A 100 10.21 6.14 -19.54
C ASP A 100 10.98 5.40 -18.44
N THR A 101 11.16 6.00 -17.25
CA THR A 101 11.86 5.34 -16.13
C THR A 101 10.98 4.31 -15.44
N ALA A 102 9.72 4.64 -15.11
CA ALA A 102 8.80 3.65 -14.53
C ALA A 102 8.49 2.53 -15.53
N MET A 103 8.33 2.83 -16.83
CA MET A 103 8.24 1.77 -17.83
C MET A 103 9.54 0.98 -17.94
N SER A 104 10.72 1.58 -17.94
CA SER A 104 11.95 0.78 -18.03
C SER A 104 12.17 -0.10 -16.78
N LEU A 105 11.81 0.35 -15.57
CA LEU A 105 11.93 -0.42 -14.32
C LEU A 105 10.84 -1.50 -14.19
N CYS A 106 9.60 -1.20 -14.60
CA CYS A 106 8.46 -2.11 -14.41
C CYS A 106 8.19 -3.01 -15.61
N LEU A 107 8.67 -2.66 -16.81
CA LEU A 107 8.38 -3.35 -18.09
C LEU A 107 9.56 -4.18 -18.61
N LYS A 108 10.81 -3.86 -18.26
CA LYS A 108 11.99 -4.65 -18.69
C LYS A 108 12.39 -5.65 -17.61
N GLN A 109 12.03 -6.92 -17.82
CA GLN A 109 12.73 -8.12 -17.33
C GLN A 109 13.02 -8.30 -15.81
N LEU A 110 12.71 -7.33 -14.94
CA LEU A 110 12.82 -7.47 -13.49
C LEU A 110 11.56 -8.03 -12.83
N THR A 111 10.47 -8.28 -13.55
CA THR A 111 9.27 -8.91 -12.97
C THR A 111 9.48 -10.36 -12.58
N SER A 112 10.52 -11.03 -13.10
CA SER A 112 10.92 -12.38 -12.68
C SER A 112 11.90 -12.38 -11.51
N ASP A 113 12.44 -11.23 -11.11
CA ASP A 113 13.28 -11.15 -9.93
C ASP A 113 12.40 -11.14 -8.68
N PRO A 114 12.46 -12.18 -7.82
CA PRO A 114 11.65 -12.22 -6.60
C PRO A 114 11.94 -11.04 -5.67
N LEU A 115 13.16 -10.49 -5.71
CA LEU A 115 13.61 -9.33 -4.93
C LEU A 115 13.13 -8.00 -5.52
N ASN A 116 12.58 -7.99 -6.74
CA ASN A 116 12.00 -6.78 -7.28
C ASN A 116 10.66 -6.50 -6.58
N HIS A 117 10.68 -5.45 -5.77
CA HIS A 117 9.53 -4.89 -5.08
C HIS A 117 8.91 -3.70 -5.85
N CYS A 118 9.33 -3.38 -7.08
CA CYS A 118 8.63 -2.37 -7.87
C CYS A 118 7.22 -2.86 -8.26
N VAL A 119 6.22 -1.99 -8.15
CA VAL A 119 4.86 -2.30 -8.61
C VAL A 119 4.86 -2.67 -10.10
N PRO A 120 4.32 -3.84 -10.49
CA PRO A 120 4.30 -4.23 -11.89
C PRO A 120 3.31 -3.37 -12.70
N ILE A 121 3.69 -3.04 -13.93
CA ILE A 121 2.81 -2.37 -14.90
C ILE A 121 2.34 -3.44 -15.90
N TYR A 122 1.06 -3.79 -15.83
CA TYR A 122 0.46 -4.79 -16.71
C TYR A 122 0.20 -4.24 -18.12
N ASN A 123 -0.17 -2.95 -18.22
CA ASN A 123 -0.49 -2.32 -19.48
C ASN A 123 -0.33 -0.80 -19.39
N VAL A 124 -0.15 -0.16 -20.54
CA VAL A 124 -0.02 1.29 -20.70
C VAL A 124 -0.97 1.73 -21.80
N LEU A 125 -2.06 2.39 -21.41
CA LEU A 125 -3.09 2.87 -22.32
C LEU A 125 -2.85 4.34 -22.66
N LYS A 126 -2.74 4.64 -23.95
CA LYS A 126 -2.61 6.01 -24.45
C LYS A 126 -3.99 6.50 -24.87
N LEU A 127 -4.39 7.66 -24.38
CA LEU A 127 -5.68 8.23 -24.77
C LEU A 127 -5.64 8.63 -26.25
N PRO A 128 -6.69 8.34 -27.04
CA PRO A 128 -6.76 8.77 -28.43
C PRO A 128 -6.77 10.30 -28.60
N GLU A 129 -7.36 11.00 -27.63
CA GLU A 129 -7.67 12.44 -27.71
C GLU A 129 -6.64 13.33 -26.99
N ASP A 130 -5.86 12.75 -26.07
CA ASP A 130 -4.92 13.48 -25.21
C ASP A 130 -3.58 12.77 -25.13
N ASN A 131 -2.62 13.25 -25.94
CA ASN A 131 -1.26 12.72 -25.98
C ASN A 131 -0.47 13.00 -24.67
N ASP A 132 -0.98 13.88 -23.81
CA ASP A 132 -0.38 14.22 -22.53
C ASP A 132 -1.05 13.50 -21.34
N LYS A 133 -1.88 12.48 -21.60
CA LYS A 133 -2.36 11.56 -20.57
C LYS A 133 -2.08 10.12 -20.97
N VAL A 134 -1.48 9.39 -20.03
CA VAL A 134 -1.25 7.95 -20.13
C VAL A 134 -1.87 7.29 -18.91
N ILE A 135 -2.59 6.20 -19.10
CA ILE A 135 -3.16 5.40 -18.02
C ILE A 135 -2.29 4.16 -17.83
N LEU A 136 -1.72 4.03 -16.64
CA LEU A 136 -1.02 2.82 -16.21
C LEU A 136 -2.01 1.85 -15.58
N VAL A 137 -1.96 0.60 -16.01
CA VAL A 137 -2.70 -0.51 -15.40
C VAL A 137 -1.76 -1.29 -14.50
N MET A 138 -2.07 -1.34 -13.21
CA MET A 138 -1.23 -1.95 -12.16
C MET A 138 -2.09 -2.80 -11.22
N PRO A 139 -1.53 -3.71 -10.40
CA PRO A 139 -2.33 -4.47 -9.44
C PRO A 139 -3.12 -3.56 -8.50
N LEU A 140 -4.25 -4.08 -8.03
CA LEU A 140 -4.94 -3.49 -6.90
C LEU A 140 -4.15 -3.78 -5.63
N LEU A 141 -3.69 -2.72 -4.96
CA LEU A 141 -2.86 -2.80 -3.75
C LEU A 141 -3.51 -2.05 -2.59
N ARG A 142 -3.08 -2.39 -1.37
CA ARG A 142 -3.62 -1.83 -0.12
C ARG A 142 -2.52 -1.21 0.73
N GLY A 143 -2.85 -0.22 1.56
CA GLY A 143 -1.90 0.37 2.50
C GLY A 143 -1.45 -0.66 3.54
N TRP A 144 -0.13 -0.79 3.77
CA TRP A 144 0.42 -1.76 4.72
C TRP A 144 -0.01 -1.48 6.17
N HIS A 145 -0.22 -0.21 6.53
CA HIS A 145 -0.62 0.21 7.87
C HIS A 145 -2.10 -0.06 8.19
N GLU A 146 -2.89 -0.54 7.22
CA GLU A 146 -4.30 -0.83 7.43
C GLU A 146 -4.54 -2.18 8.10
N LEU A 147 -3.51 -3.03 8.14
CA LEU A 147 -3.48 -4.26 8.90
C LEU A 147 -2.34 -4.17 9.89
N GLU A 148 -2.66 -4.39 11.16
CA GLU A 148 -1.68 -4.29 12.22
C GLU A 148 -0.78 -5.51 12.25
N PHE A 149 0.47 -5.31 12.66
CA PHE A 149 1.32 -6.43 13.01
C PHE A 149 0.81 -7.02 14.33
N GLU A 150 0.60 -8.33 14.36
CA GLU A 150 0.28 -9.06 15.58
C GLU A 150 1.56 -9.49 16.27
N MET A 151 2.59 -9.88 15.52
CA MET A 151 3.85 -10.38 16.09
C MET A 151 5.09 -9.64 15.55
N VAL A 152 6.15 -9.60 16.35
CA VAL A 152 7.45 -8.99 15.98
C VAL A 152 7.95 -9.51 14.62
N ARG A 153 7.80 -10.80 14.37
CA ARG A 153 8.24 -11.42 13.11
C ARG A 153 7.52 -10.94 11.87
N GLU A 154 6.26 -10.51 11.98
CA GLU A 154 5.50 -9.97 10.85
C GLU A 154 6.08 -8.60 10.44
N GLY A 155 6.41 -7.76 11.42
CA GLY A 155 7.13 -6.52 11.17
C GLY A 155 8.53 -6.77 10.62
N ILE A 156 9.26 -7.77 11.13
CA ILE A 156 10.56 -8.14 10.56
C ILE A 156 10.44 -8.52 9.08
N TYR A 157 9.44 -9.34 8.73
CA TYR A 157 9.20 -9.73 7.34
C TYR A 157 8.89 -8.53 6.44
N PHE A 158 8.09 -7.58 6.93
CA PHE A 158 7.85 -6.31 6.25
C PHE A 158 9.16 -5.54 6.04
N PHE A 159 9.94 -5.32 7.10
CA PHE A 159 11.18 -4.56 7.06
C PHE A 159 12.25 -5.19 6.16
N GLN A 160 12.32 -6.51 6.07
CA GLN A 160 13.23 -7.20 5.15
C GLN A 160 12.91 -6.88 3.68
N GLN A 161 11.62 -6.81 3.32
CA GLN A 161 11.21 -6.47 1.97
C GLN A 161 11.44 -4.99 1.65
N ILE A 162 11.29 -4.10 2.63
CA ILE A 162 11.34 -2.66 2.37
C ILE A 162 12.72 -2.03 2.59
N PHE A 163 13.61 -2.59 3.39
CA PHE A 163 14.92 -1.95 3.66
C PHE A 163 15.85 -1.91 2.44
N GLU A 164 15.51 -2.61 1.36
CA GLU A 164 16.20 -2.51 0.08
C GLU A 164 15.91 -1.18 -0.66
N ASP A 165 14.83 -0.46 -0.32
CA ASP A 165 14.49 0.84 -0.94
C ASP A 165 13.93 1.86 0.09
N ILE A 166 14.22 3.15 -0.12
CA ILE A 166 14.25 4.18 0.94
C ILE A 166 12.94 4.98 1.02
N LEU A 167 11.77 4.45 0.64
CA LEU A 167 10.52 5.24 0.73
C LEU A 167 9.30 4.44 1.22
N ILE A 168 9.24 4.21 2.53
CA ILE A 168 8.15 3.48 3.21
C ILE A 168 6.74 4.12 3.06
N LEU A 169 6.62 5.44 2.78
CA LEU A 169 5.33 6.06 2.42
C LEU A 169 4.78 5.59 1.08
N ASN A 170 5.65 5.08 0.22
CA ASN A 170 5.32 4.58 -1.09
C ASN A 170 5.27 3.05 -1.09
N VAL A 171 5.00 2.42 0.06
CA VAL A 171 4.83 0.98 0.13
C VAL A 171 3.34 0.64 0.18
N LEU A 172 2.90 -0.26 -0.70
CA LEU A 172 1.60 -0.93 -0.60
C LEU A 172 1.82 -2.45 -0.55
N MET A 173 0.81 -3.19 -0.10
CA MET A 173 0.83 -4.66 -0.07
C MET A 173 -0.17 -5.25 -1.06
N ASP A 174 0.10 -6.47 -1.52
CA ASP A 174 -0.87 -7.24 -2.30
C ASP A 174 -2.02 -7.82 -1.47
N GLY A 175 -2.88 -8.56 -2.18
CA GLY A 175 -4.08 -9.15 -1.63
C GLY A 175 -3.98 -10.60 -1.16
N SER A 176 -2.78 -11.16 -1.05
CA SER A 176 -2.59 -12.56 -0.65
C SER A 176 -3.27 -12.94 0.67
N MET A 177 -3.42 -11.98 1.58
CA MET A 177 -4.13 -12.15 2.85
C MET A 177 -5.65 -12.24 2.73
N TYR A 178 -6.23 -11.85 1.60
CA TYR A 178 -7.68 -11.74 1.39
C TYR A 178 -8.18 -12.78 0.39
N PRO A 179 -8.64 -13.97 0.84
CA PRO A 179 -9.13 -15.01 -0.07
C PRO A 179 -10.31 -14.53 -0.92
N ASP A 180 -11.17 -13.70 -0.31
CA ASP A 180 -12.39 -13.16 -0.89
C ASP A 180 -12.22 -11.72 -1.41
N ARG A 181 -10.98 -11.21 -1.44
CA ARG A 181 -10.61 -9.85 -1.87
C ARG A 181 -11.29 -8.76 -1.02
N TRP A 182 -11.08 -7.48 -1.37
CA TRP A 182 -11.70 -6.33 -0.69
C TRP A 182 -12.09 -5.25 -1.69
N HIS A 183 -13.10 -4.46 -1.32
CA HIS A 183 -13.56 -3.36 -2.15
C HIS A 183 -12.56 -2.18 -2.15
N PRO A 184 -12.15 -1.63 -3.30
CA PRO A 184 -11.08 -0.61 -3.40
C PRO A 184 -11.31 0.66 -2.59
N CYS A 185 -12.57 1.14 -2.56
CA CYS A 185 -12.94 2.38 -1.88
C CYS A 185 -13.32 2.19 -0.41
N ASN A 186 -13.88 1.02 -0.07
CA ASN A 186 -14.32 0.71 1.28
C ASN A 186 -13.87 -0.70 1.61
N ARG A 187 -12.62 -0.75 2.04
CA ARG A 187 -11.84 -1.97 2.13
C ARG A 187 -12.25 -2.89 3.29
N ARG A 188 -13.31 -2.53 4.03
CA ARG A 188 -13.97 -3.39 5.02
C ARG A 188 -14.88 -4.43 4.37
N HIS A 189 -15.38 -4.14 3.18
CA HIS A 189 -16.35 -4.98 2.48
C HIS A 189 -15.68 -5.78 1.36
N MET A 190 -16.28 -6.92 1.02
CA MET A 190 -15.87 -7.70 -0.14
C MET A 190 -16.12 -6.92 -1.42
N GLN A 191 -15.28 -7.17 -2.42
CA GLN A 191 -15.40 -6.48 -3.71
C GLN A 191 -16.61 -6.99 -4.52
N ASP A 192 -16.77 -8.30 -4.62
CA ASP A 192 -17.87 -8.93 -5.37
C ASP A 192 -19.23 -8.80 -4.67
N ASN A 193 -19.23 -8.67 -3.34
CA ASN A 193 -20.44 -8.55 -2.55
C ASN A 193 -20.25 -7.54 -1.42
N PHE A 194 -20.55 -6.29 -1.72
CA PHE A 194 -20.40 -5.17 -0.80
C PHE A 194 -21.19 -5.32 0.51
N ARG A 195 -22.18 -6.22 0.58
CA ARG A 195 -22.92 -6.48 1.82
C ARG A 195 -22.17 -7.34 2.82
N LEU A 196 -21.12 -8.03 2.39
CA LEU A 196 -20.31 -8.91 3.22
C LEU A 196 -18.99 -8.24 3.59
N LEU A 197 -18.49 -8.56 4.78
CA LEU A 197 -17.19 -8.09 5.24
C LEU A 197 -16.07 -8.90 4.58
N ALA A 198 -15.01 -8.21 4.15
CA ALA A 198 -13.81 -8.84 3.63
C ALA A 198 -13.08 -9.53 4.79
N LYS A 199 -13.00 -10.87 4.73
CA LYS A 199 -12.21 -11.66 5.67
C LYS A 199 -10.76 -11.67 5.21
N HIS A 200 -9.85 -11.71 6.17
CA HIS A 200 -8.43 -11.87 5.89
C HIS A 200 -7.79 -12.86 6.86
N PHE A 201 -6.69 -13.43 6.42
CA PHE A 201 -5.75 -14.15 7.25
C PHE A 201 -4.80 -13.17 7.95
N SER A 202 -4.06 -13.66 8.94
CA SER A 202 -2.92 -12.93 9.53
C SER A 202 -1.72 -12.91 8.57
N HIS A 203 -0.78 -11.94 8.74
CA HIS A 203 0.45 -11.90 7.94
C HIS A 203 1.26 -13.19 8.09
N THR A 204 1.08 -13.87 9.23
CA THR A 204 1.65 -15.17 9.54
C THR A 204 1.15 -16.29 8.65
N GLU A 205 -0.17 -16.38 8.50
CA GLU A 205 -0.80 -17.46 7.75
C GLU A 205 -0.61 -17.27 6.26
N HIS A 206 -0.71 -16.01 5.79
CA HIS A 206 -0.54 -15.63 4.39
C HIS A 206 0.30 -14.35 4.29
N PRO A 207 1.62 -14.47 4.18
CA PRO A 207 2.51 -13.31 4.15
C PRO A 207 2.36 -12.52 2.83
N PRO A 208 2.11 -11.20 2.88
CA PRO A 208 1.96 -10.41 1.67
C PRO A 208 3.30 -9.98 1.07
N LYS A 209 3.29 -9.81 -0.26
CA LYS A 209 4.36 -9.09 -0.94
C LYS A 209 4.09 -7.59 -0.87
N TYR A 210 5.12 -6.84 -0.48
CA TYR A 210 5.10 -5.38 -0.47
C TYR A 210 5.68 -4.82 -1.77
N TYR A 211 5.15 -3.69 -2.21
CA TYR A 211 5.51 -3.04 -3.46
C TYR A 211 5.79 -1.56 -3.25
N PHE A 212 6.90 -1.09 -3.79
CA PHE A 212 7.19 0.32 -3.97
C PHE A 212 6.36 0.89 -5.12
N ILE A 213 5.65 1.96 -4.83
CA ILE A 213 4.76 2.68 -5.74
C ILE A 213 5.25 4.11 -5.94
N ASP A 214 4.73 4.76 -7.00
CA ASP A 214 4.95 6.17 -7.26
C ASP A 214 6.43 6.58 -7.39
N PHE A 215 7.05 6.16 -8.49
CA PHE A 215 8.40 6.57 -8.93
C PHE A 215 8.49 8.03 -9.38
N GLY A 216 7.63 8.87 -8.81
CA GLY A 216 7.37 10.20 -9.32
C GLY A 216 8.54 11.17 -9.21
N ILE A 217 9.45 10.84 -8.31
CA ILE A 217 10.64 11.59 -7.97
C ILE A 217 11.89 10.70 -8.06
N SER A 218 11.76 9.49 -8.63
CA SER A 218 12.87 8.55 -8.76
C SER A 218 13.81 9.02 -9.85
N CYS A 219 15.10 9.06 -9.53
CA CYS A 219 16.17 9.42 -10.45
C CYS A 219 16.89 8.15 -10.91
N TRP A 220 17.09 7.99 -12.22
CA TRP A 220 17.98 6.95 -12.72
C TRP A 220 19.42 7.47 -12.74
N TYR A 221 20.31 6.72 -12.11
CA TYR A 221 21.74 6.97 -12.17
C TYR A 221 22.37 5.99 -13.15
N GLY A 222 23.12 6.52 -14.12
CA GLY A 222 23.92 5.68 -15.00
C GLY A 222 25.02 4.94 -14.23
N PRO A 223 25.50 3.79 -14.74
CA PRO A 223 26.50 2.96 -14.07
C PRO A 223 27.81 3.71 -13.75
N ASP A 224 28.10 4.79 -14.48
CA ASP A 224 29.28 5.63 -14.28
C ASP A 224 29.06 6.80 -13.30
N ASN A 225 27.82 7.02 -12.85
CA ASN A 225 27.46 8.12 -11.97
C ASN A 225 27.60 7.69 -10.51
N LYS A 226 28.73 8.04 -9.88
CA LYS A 226 28.90 7.91 -8.43
C LYS A 226 27.96 8.90 -7.74
N ALA A 227 26.80 8.40 -7.30
CA ALA A 227 25.70 9.08 -6.61
C ALA A 227 26.03 10.51 -6.10
N PRO A 228 25.42 11.57 -6.66
CA PRO A 228 25.54 12.90 -6.10
C PRO A 228 24.70 12.97 -4.83
N LEU A 229 25.37 12.94 -3.66
CA LEU A 229 24.91 13.47 -2.38
C LEU A 229 23.39 13.67 -2.30
N GLU A 230 22.64 12.58 -2.22
CA GLU A 230 21.18 12.68 -2.17
C GLU A 230 20.75 13.37 -0.88
N LEU A 231 19.68 14.16 -0.99
CA LEU A 231 18.88 14.77 0.08
C LEU A 231 18.66 13.80 1.27
N PRO A 232 18.21 14.26 2.45
CA PRO A 232 18.19 13.46 3.70
C PRO A 232 17.14 12.33 3.72
N ILE A 233 17.01 11.53 2.65
CA ILE A 233 16.03 10.46 2.46
C ILE A 233 16.23 9.37 3.53
N ARG A 234 17.48 9.05 3.90
CA ARG A 234 17.77 8.07 4.96
C ARG A 234 17.34 8.55 6.35
N ASN A 235 17.61 9.81 6.67
CA ASN A 235 17.14 10.45 7.90
C ASN A 235 15.61 10.50 7.93
N TYR A 236 14.99 10.83 6.80
CA TYR A 236 13.54 10.82 6.63
C TYR A 236 12.94 9.44 6.88
N VAL A 237 13.52 8.37 6.32
CA VAL A 237 13.06 6.99 6.56
C VAL A 237 13.25 6.59 8.01
N GLY A 238 14.39 6.88 8.61
CA GLY A 238 14.62 6.60 10.03
C GLY A 238 13.54 7.25 10.89
N ASN A 239 13.24 8.53 10.64
CA ASN A 239 12.19 9.26 11.36
C ASN A 239 10.81 8.65 11.09
N LEU A 240 10.52 8.23 9.87
CA LEU A 240 9.24 7.65 9.54
C LEU A 240 9.03 6.27 10.16
N ILE A 241 10.06 5.42 10.22
CA ILE A 241 10.00 4.15 10.95
C ILE A 241 9.86 4.40 12.45
N ARG A 242 10.55 5.42 12.97
CA ARG A 242 10.41 5.83 14.37
C ARG A 242 8.97 6.19 14.69
N GLU A 243 8.37 7.09 13.91
CA GLU A 243 7.01 7.57 14.17
C GLU A 243 5.94 6.52 13.84
N ALA A 244 6.02 5.82 12.71
CA ALA A 244 4.95 4.93 12.25
C ALA A 244 5.01 3.52 12.86
N VAL A 245 6.15 3.10 13.40
CA VAL A 245 6.31 1.73 13.93
C VAL A 245 6.81 1.73 15.35
N ILE A 246 7.98 2.32 15.63
CA ILE A 246 8.59 2.19 16.96
C ILE A 246 7.73 2.88 18.03
N ASN A 247 7.20 4.07 17.74
CA ASN A 247 6.36 4.82 18.67
C ASN A 247 4.94 4.25 18.79
N GLU A 248 4.46 3.52 17.77
CA GLU A 248 3.09 3.00 17.73
C GLU A 248 2.97 1.59 18.30
N TYR A 249 3.97 0.72 18.08
CA TYR A 249 3.93 -0.69 18.45
C TYR A 249 4.84 -1.00 19.66
N LYS A 250 4.44 -1.98 20.48
CA LYS A 250 5.33 -2.52 21.52
C LYS A 250 6.33 -3.48 20.89
N ASP A 251 7.38 -3.82 21.64
CA ASP A 251 8.34 -4.87 21.30
C ASP A 251 9.24 -4.66 20.07
N PHE A 252 9.06 -3.59 19.28
CA PHE A 252 10.01 -3.16 18.23
C PHE A 252 11.20 -2.31 18.74
N ASP A 253 11.31 -2.08 20.05
CA ASP A 253 12.40 -1.30 20.65
C ASP A 253 13.80 -1.84 20.35
N PHE A 254 13.92 -3.12 19.99
CA PHE A 254 15.21 -3.69 19.58
C PHE A 254 15.79 -3.01 18.33
N MET A 255 14.97 -2.34 17.53
CA MET A 255 15.39 -1.61 16.33
C MET A 255 15.95 -0.22 16.63
N TRP A 256 15.83 0.28 17.87
CA TRP A 256 16.31 1.61 18.25
C TRP A 256 17.75 1.91 17.87
N PRO A 257 18.74 1.00 18.06
CA PRO A 257 20.13 1.28 17.68
C PRO A 257 20.26 1.63 16.18
N LEU A 258 19.61 0.84 15.32
CA LEU A 258 19.61 1.09 13.88
C LEU A 258 18.91 2.40 13.52
N ILE A 259 17.72 2.64 14.06
CA ILE A 259 16.96 3.85 13.73
C ILE A 259 17.68 5.11 14.23
N SER A 260 18.32 5.05 15.40
CA SER A 260 19.14 6.14 15.93
C SER A 260 20.32 6.47 15.00
N ASP A 261 20.93 5.47 14.37
CA ASP A 261 21.99 5.70 13.38
C ASP A 261 21.43 6.31 12.09
N MET A 262 20.21 5.95 11.69
CA MET A 262 19.55 6.49 10.51
C MET A 262 19.12 7.95 10.68
N VAL A 263 18.70 8.37 11.88
CA VAL A 263 18.17 9.72 12.15
C VAL A 263 19.22 10.76 12.58
N GLN A 264 20.50 10.51 12.31
CA GLN A 264 21.55 11.49 12.65
C GLN A 264 21.41 12.79 11.83
N ASP A 265 21.67 13.93 12.48
CA ASP A 265 21.66 15.26 11.85
C ASP A 265 22.77 15.39 10.79
N ASP A 266 23.90 14.71 11.01
CA ASP A 266 25.03 14.66 10.08
C ASP A 266 24.84 13.49 9.09
N LEU A 267 24.53 13.83 7.84
CA LEU A 267 24.30 12.86 6.77
C LEU A 267 25.52 11.99 6.45
N ALA A 268 26.73 12.45 6.76
CA ALA A 268 27.95 11.66 6.56
C ALA A 268 28.07 10.51 7.58
N LYS A 269 27.36 10.60 8.71
CA LYS A 269 27.34 9.57 9.74
C LYS A 269 26.15 8.62 9.61
N CYS A 270 25.14 9.00 8.82
CA CYS A 270 24.01 8.14 8.50
C CYS A 270 24.50 6.90 7.71
N PRO A 271 24.15 5.68 8.13
CA PRO A 271 24.61 4.47 7.46
C PRO A 271 24.13 4.39 6.02
N THR A 272 24.88 3.72 5.15
CA THR A 272 24.42 3.38 3.79
C THR A 272 23.29 2.34 3.83
N ILE A 273 22.54 2.18 2.75
CA ILE A 273 21.47 1.15 2.67
C ILE A 273 22.03 -0.23 2.95
N ASP A 274 23.17 -0.59 2.35
CA ASP A 274 23.83 -1.88 2.60
C ASP A 274 24.19 -2.08 4.09
N GLN A 275 24.61 -1.01 4.76
CA GLN A 275 24.89 -1.03 6.20
C GLN A 275 23.59 -1.18 7.01
N VAL A 276 22.50 -0.51 6.61
CA VAL A 276 21.17 -0.64 7.23
C VAL A 276 20.66 -2.08 7.12
N VAL A 277 20.64 -2.64 5.91
CA VAL A 277 20.19 -4.01 5.64
C VAL A 277 21.02 -5.01 6.45
N LYS A 278 22.35 -4.86 6.46
CA LYS A 278 23.25 -5.73 7.21
C LYS A 278 23.03 -5.61 8.73
N HIS A 279 22.96 -4.39 9.26
CA HIS A 279 22.74 -4.15 10.68
C HIS A 279 21.38 -4.71 11.12
N PHE A 280 20.33 -4.51 10.32
CA PHE A 280 19.02 -5.07 10.56
C PHE A 280 19.04 -6.61 10.58
N ALA A 281 19.67 -7.24 9.59
CA ALA A 281 19.81 -8.69 9.54
C ALA A 281 20.57 -9.24 10.76
N ASP A 282 21.63 -8.56 11.20
CA ASP A 282 22.41 -8.96 12.37
C ASP A 282 21.66 -8.76 13.70
N MET A 283 20.79 -7.75 13.80
CA MET A 283 19.86 -7.62 14.93
C MET A 283 18.85 -8.76 14.95
N CYS A 284 18.22 -9.07 13.81
CA CYS A 284 17.23 -10.14 13.70
C CYS A 284 17.79 -11.50 14.10
N LYS A 285 19.03 -11.82 13.72
CA LYS A 285 19.72 -13.07 14.11
C LYS A 285 19.92 -13.23 15.62
N LYS A 286 19.96 -12.13 16.38
CA LYS A 286 20.12 -12.14 17.84
C LYS A 286 18.79 -12.33 18.58
N LEU A 287 17.66 -12.23 17.87
CA LEU A 287 16.35 -12.41 18.48
C LEU A 287 16.07 -13.89 18.71
N GLY A 288 15.73 -14.24 19.94
CA GLY A 288 15.27 -15.59 20.28
C GLY A 288 13.87 -15.85 19.72
N ILE A 289 13.50 -17.14 19.61
CA ILE A 289 12.19 -17.56 19.08
C ILE A 289 11.00 -16.98 19.85
N LEU A 290 11.15 -16.78 21.16
CA LEU A 290 10.14 -16.16 22.01
C LEU A 290 9.92 -14.69 21.63
N LYS A 291 10.98 -13.97 21.28
CA LYS A 291 10.89 -12.56 20.86
C LYS A 291 10.28 -12.44 19.47
N LEU A 292 10.58 -13.37 18.55
CA LEU A 292 9.99 -13.39 17.22
C LEU A 292 8.47 -13.61 17.26
N HIS A 293 7.99 -14.43 18.19
CA HIS A 293 6.57 -14.66 18.42
C HIS A 293 5.95 -13.74 19.49
N ALA A 294 6.68 -12.75 19.98
CA ALA A 294 6.13 -11.79 20.93
C ALA A 294 5.04 -10.97 20.22
N TYR A 295 3.90 -10.84 20.90
CA TYR A 295 2.82 -9.98 20.45
C TYR A 295 3.25 -8.52 20.55
N VAL A 296 3.04 -7.73 19.50
CA VAL A 296 3.45 -6.32 19.49
C VAL A 296 2.32 -5.43 19.98
N GLY A 297 1.12 -5.48 19.39
CA GLY A 297 0.00 -4.60 19.72
C GLY A 297 0.33 -3.10 19.68
N ARG A 298 -0.69 -2.22 19.75
CA ARG A 298 -0.40 -0.79 19.88
C ARG A 298 0.00 -0.40 21.30
N ARG A 299 0.77 0.68 21.41
CA ARG A 299 1.21 1.25 22.69
C ARG A 299 0.08 1.93 23.46
N ASP A 300 -0.84 2.58 22.76
CA ASP A 300 -2.02 3.23 23.33
C ASP A 300 -3.10 2.22 23.77
N GLU A 301 -3.07 1.01 23.21
CA GLU A 301 -3.97 -0.07 23.60
C GLU A 301 -3.53 -0.73 24.90
N SER A 302 -4.39 -0.59 25.91
CA SER A 302 -4.32 -1.35 27.16
C SER A 302 -5.18 -2.59 27.01
N PHE A 303 -4.57 -3.69 26.59
CA PHE A 303 -5.26 -4.97 26.58
C PHE A 303 -5.32 -5.56 28.00
N GLY A 304 -6.46 -6.15 28.34
CA GLY A 304 -6.64 -6.87 29.60
C GLY A 304 -6.03 -8.28 29.54
N VAL A 305 -5.82 -8.88 30.72
CA VAL A 305 -5.19 -10.19 30.95
C VAL A 305 -5.66 -11.32 30.00
N VAL A 306 -6.93 -11.32 29.59
CA VAL A 306 -7.49 -12.34 28.69
C VAL A 306 -6.84 -12.31 27.30
N HIS A 307 -6.52 -11.13 26.80
CA HIS A 307 -5.88 -10.96 25.51
C HIS A 307 -4.43 -11.47 25.54
N ASP A 308 -3.70 -11.19 26.62
CA ASP A 308 -2.34 -11.69 26.83
C ASP A 308 -2.30 -13.23 26.82
N PHE A 309 -3.32 -13.89 27.40
CA PHE A 309 -3.43 -15.35 27.35
C PHE A 309 -3.71 -15.87 25.93
N VAL A 310 -4.64 -15.25 25.19
CA VAL A 310 -4.92 -15.63 23.80
C VAL A 310 -3.65 -15.53 22.96
N HIS A 311 -2.89 -14.46 23.11
CA HIS A 311 -1.63 -14.27 22.40
C HIS A 311 -0.57 -15.27 22.81
N LEU A 312 -0.41 -15.57 24.10
CA LEU A 312 0.49 -16.63 24.55
C LEU A 312 0.14 -17.99 23.91
N PHE A 313 -1.15 -18.33 23.81
CA PHE A 313 -1.60 -19.54 23.14
C PHE A 313 -1.29 -19.52 21.64
N THR A 314 -1.48 -18.38 20.97
CA THR A 314 -1.14 -18.20 19.55
C THR A 314 0.37 -18.32 19.31
N THR A 315 1.20 -17.71 20.16
CA THR A 315 2.66 -17.84 20.18
C THR A 315 3.09 -19.30 20.34
N ILE A 316 2.50 -20.01 21.31
CA ILE A 316 2.79 -21.44 21.54
C ILE A 316 2.35 -22.29 20.34
N LYS A 317 1.15 -22.04 19.80
CA LYS A 317 0.62 -22.73 18.62
C LYS A 317 1.58 -22.59 17.44
N TYR A 318 1.99 -21.37 17.07
CA TYR A 318 2.87 -21.16 15.92
C TYR A 318 4.29 -21.70 16.15
N THR A 319 4.80 -21.62 17.38
CA THR A 319 6.07 -22.26 17.75
C THR A 319 6.01 -23.78 17.59
N LEU A 320 4.94 -24.43 18.06
CA LEU A 320 4.75 -25.88 17.98
C LEU A 320 4.46 -26.36 16.55
N MET A 321 3.78 -25.55 15.74
CA MET A 321 3.50 -25.86 14.33
C MET A 321 4.73 -25.75 13.43
N GLY A 322 5.87 -25.28 13.95
CA GLY A 322 7.11 -25.17 13.17
C GLY A 322 7.01 -24.20 11.99
N ILE A 323 6.08 -23.23 12.06
CA ILE A 323 5.99 -22.19 11.03
C ILE A 323 7.29 -21.39 11.08
N PRO A 324 8.03 -21.25 9.96
CA PRO A 324 9.28 -20.51 9.96
C PRO A 324 9.01 -19.08 10.46
N PRO A 325 9.84 -18.55 11.37
CA PRO A 325 9.58 -17.27 11.99
C PRO A 325 9.42 -16.15 10.96
N VAL A 326 10.17 -16.24 9.88
CA VAL A 326 10.05 -15.34 8.73
C VAL A 326 9.84 -16.24 7.50
N PRO A 327 8.84 -15.96 6.66
CA PRO A 327 8.66 -16.64 5.38
C PRO A 327 9.96 -16.58 4.57
N THR A 328 10.39 -17.72 4.05
CA THR A 328 11.52 -17.78 3.12
C THR A 328 11.02 -17.28 1.76
N GLN A 329 11.65 -16.25 1.21
CA GLN A 329 11.31 -15.72 -0.12
C GLN A 329 11.65 -16.70 -1.23
#